data_AF-A0A4Q3RNF4-F1
#
_entry.id   AF-A0A4Q3RNF4-F1
#
_cell.length_a   1.000
_cell.length_b   1.000
_cell.length_c   1.000
_cell.angle_alpha   90.00
_cell.angle_beta   90.00
_cell.angle_gamma   90.00
#
_symmetry.space_group_name_H-M   'P 1'
#
loop_
_entity.id
_entity.type
_entity.pdbx_description
1 polymer ?
#
loop_
_entity_poly.entity_id
_entity_poly.type
_entity_poly.pdbx_seq_one_letter_code
_entity_poly.pdbx_strand_id
1 'polypeptide(L)'
;AELYLSDEGGPGWQYEFAHKGLKDGDKVEVGNLTFEVLHTPGHTPESISFLLTDNPASKEPVMLFTGDFVFVGDIGRPDLLEKAAGMQGTADAGAHQMYKSINRFKYLADYIQVWPGHGAGSACGKSLGSVPSTTVGYEKNRNWAFKYDSNESGFIKYLLEDQPEPPKYFAMMKHLNKVDRPLLTEVPKLKQLNSAELEAAMAKGMKLIDARHKTDFAAGFIPGSINIQGNNSFATWAGWLLKYDEQFIILADESQLDDLTRKLMRIGLDNIYGYIPSTSVWTSTGKDLQKANVISLSTAKERLKNNNVQLIDLRGASEYNAGHIAQANNVFVGTLPDNLDKVSKTKDVIIYCQSGDRATIGYSILAKNGFNNVSNFAGSINEWVNAGEPVES
;
A
#
# COMPACT_ATOMS: atom_id res chain seq x y z
N ALA A 1 -16.84 -15.17 19.49
CA ALA A 1 -16.41 -16.39 18.77
C ALA A 1 -15.07 -16.81 19.34
N GLU A 2 -14.77 -18.11 19.33
CA GLU A 2 -13.42 -18.59 19.66
C GLU A 2 -12.48 -18.24 18.49
N LEU A 3 -11.29 -17.70 18.80
CA LEU A 3 -10.29 -17.33 17.79
C LEU A 3 -9.24 -18.43 17.67
N TYR A 4 -8.91 -18.80 16.44
CA TYR A 4 -7.89 -19.78 16.09
C TYR A 4 -6.76 -19.07 15.35
N LEU A 5 -5.58 -19.01 15.96
CA LEU A 5 -4.44 -18.23 15.46
C LEU A 5 -3.15 -19.05 15.51
N SER A 6 -2.14 -18.65 14.73
CA SER A 6 -0.85 -19.34 14.69
C SER A 6 -0.14 -19.31 16.05
N ASP A 7 0.42 -20.44 16.47
CA ASP A 7 1.38 -20.59 17.58
C ASP A 7 2.77 -20.99 17.04
N GLU A 8 3.08 -20.57 15.81
CA GLU A 8 4.36 -20.77 15.15
C GLU A 8 5.24 -19.50 15.23
N GLY A 9 6.46 -19.57 14.68
CA GLY A 9 7.37 -18.40 14.57
C GLY A 9 8.11 -18.01 15.86
N GLY A 10 7.67 -18.48 17.02
CA GLY A 10 8.34 -18.29 18.32
C GLY A 10 7.83 -17.10 19.13
N PRO A 11 8.46 -16.76 20.28
CA PRO A 11 7.91 -15.82 21.27
C PRO A 11 7.60 -14.41 20.74
N GLY A 12 8.35 -13.93 19.73
CA GLY A 12 8.12 -12.62 19.12
C GLY A 12 6.80 -12.51 18.34
N TRP A 13 6.21 -13.63 17.95
CA TRP A 13 5.10 -13.74 17.00
C TRP A 13 3.75 -14.09 17.63
N GLN A 14 3.72 -14.19 18.96
CA GLN A 14 2.53 -14.55 19.73
C GLN A 14 1.56 -13.37 19.88
N TYR A 15 0.27 -13.66 19.99
CA TYR A 15 -0.82 -12.68 20.14
C TYR A 15 -1.12 -12.39 21.62
N GLU A 16 -1.54 -11.15 21.94
CA GLU A 16 -1.74 -10.66 23.30
C GLU A 16 -3.20 -10.74 23.79
N PHE A 17 -4.08 -11.35 23.00
CA PHE A 17 -5.49 -11.54 23.32
C PHE A 17 -5.86 -13.02 23.30
N ALA A 18 -6.98 -13.40 23.93
CA ALA A 18 -7.36 -14.80 24.09
C ALA A 18 -7.61 -15.49 22.73
N HIS A 19 -6.92 -16.61 22.50
CA HIS A 19 -7.03 -17.43 21.30
C HIS A 19 -6.63 -18.88 21.58
N LYS A 20 -6.96 -19.78 20.65
CA LYS A 20 -6.42 -21.13 20.56
C LYS A 20 -5.27 -21.13 19.56
N GLY A 21 -4.07 -21.42 20.07
CA GLY A 21 -2.85 -21.54 19.26
C GLY A 21 -2.89 -22.77 18.36
N LEU A 22 -2.44 -22.60 17.12
CA LEU A 22 -2.40 -23.62 16.09
C LEU A 22 -0.96 -23.89 15.64
N LYS A 23 -0.60 -25.16 15.50
CA LYS A 23 0.70 -25.64 15.00
C LYS A 23 0.55 -26.51 13.76
N ASP A 24 1.67 -26.77 13.09
CA ASP A 24 1.70 -27.70 11.96
C ASP A 24 1.04 -29.05 12.29
N GLY A 25 0.11 -29.49 11.43
CA GLY A 25 -0.63 -30.73 11.57
C GLY A 25 -1.88 -30.66 12.46
N ASP A 26 -2.13 -29.55 13.17
CA ASP A 26 -3.38 -29.36 13.90
C ASP A 26 -4.58 -29.38 12.97
N LYS A 27 -5.73 -29.83 13.49
CA LYS A 27 -6.99 -29.91 12.75
C LYS A 27 -8.08 -29.11 13.44
N VAL A 28 -8.78 -28.30 12.66
CA VAL A 28 -9.95 -27.52 13.09
C VAL A 28 -11.16 -27.99 12.31
N GLU A 29 -12.24 -28.34 13.01
CA GLU A 29 -13.49 -28.78 12.40
C GLU A 29 -14.51 -27.65 12.41
N VAL A 30 -15.15 -27.42 11.26
CA VAL A 30 -16.26 -26.47 11.12
C VAL A 30 -17.42 -27.20 10.46
N GLY A 31 -18.32 -27.74 11.29
CA GLY A 31 -19.36 -28.66 10.81
C GLY A 31 -18.72 -29.93 10.25
N ASN A 32 -18.97 -30.23 8.97
CA ASN A 32 -18.37 -31.39 8.29
C ASN A 32 -17.06 -31.07 7.55
N LEU A 33 -16.57 -29.83 7.66
CA LEU A 33 -15.31 -29.41 7.04
C LEU A 33 -14.15 -29.62 8.00
N THR A 34 -13.04 -30.15 7.50
CA THR A 34 -11.79 -30.26 8.26
C THR A 34 -10.72 -29.37 7.64
N PHE A 35 -10.14 -28.49 8.44
CA PHE A 35 -9.00 -27.65 8.07
C PHE A 35 -7.76 -28.18 8.78
N GLU A 36 -6.81 -28.72 8.02
CA GLU A 36 -5.48 -29.08 8.50
C GLU A 36 -4.52 -27.90 8.36
N VAL A 37 -3.81 -27.59 9.44
CA VAL A 37 -2.86 -26.49 9.50
C VAL A 37 -1.54 -26.92 8.89
N LEU A 38 -1.03 -26.15 7.94
CA LEU A 38 0.31 -26.32 7.37
C LEU A 38 1.16 -25.11 7.77
N HIS A 39 2.24 -25.32 8.53
CA HIS A 39 3.24 -24.28 8.75
C HIS A 39 3.99 -24.01 7.44
N THR A 40 3.89 -22.78 6.96
CA THR A 40 4.38 -22.31 5.66
C THR A 40 5.18 -21.01 5.81
N PRO A 41 6.27 -21.02 6.60
CA PRO A 41 7.06 -19.83 6.85
C PRO A 41 7.73 -19.34 5.56
N GLY A 42 7.92 -18.02 5.48
CA GLY A 42 8.60 -17.40 4.35
C GLY A 42 8.23 -15.94 4.24
N HIS A 43 6.95 -15.66 3.98
CA HIS A 43 6.43 -14.30 4.06
C HIS A 43 6.57 -13.75 5.49
N THR A 44 6.20 -14.56 6.47
CA THR A 44 6.45 -14.32 7.89
C THR A 44 6.82 -15.63 8.59
N PRO A 45 7.52 -15.61 9.74
CA PRO A 45 7.94 -16.83 10.45
C PRO A 45 6.80 -17.69 11.02
N GLU A 46 5.68 -17.06 11.37
CA GLU A 46 4.48 -17.67 11.94
C GLU A 46 3.42 -18.03 10.89
N SER A 47 3.68 -17.76 9.60
CA SER A 47 2.71 -18.00 8.52
C SER A 47 2.24 -19.46 8.50
N ILE A 48 0.93 -19.64 8.56
CA ILE A 48 0.25 -20.93 8.40
C ILE A 48 -0.73 -20.86 7.22
N SER A 49 -0.92 -21.98 6.55
CA SER A 49 -1.94 -22.19 5.51
C SER A 49 -2.94 -23.24 5.97
N PHE A 50 -4.16 -23.21 5.43
CA PHE A 50 -5.21 -24.16 5.84
C PHE A 50 -5.62 -25.05 4.67
N LEU A 51 -5.35 -26.35 4.80
CA LEU A 51 -5.71 -27.37 3.84
C LEU A 51 -7.09 -27.93 4.19
N LEU A 52 -8.08 -27.67 3.33
CA LEU A 52 -9.48 -28.00 3.51
C LEU A 52 -9.82 -29.36 2.88
N THR A 53 -10.48 -30.21 3.67
CA THR A 53 -11.20 -31.40 3.20
C THR A 53 -12.70 -31.21 3.44
N ASP A 54 -13.49 -31.37 2.36
CA ASP A 54 -14.95 -31.41 2.39
C ASP A 54 -15.42 -32.86 2.58
N ASN A 55 -15.42 -33.34 3.83
CA ASN A 55 -15.66 -34.76 4.15
C ASN A 55 -16.94 -35.38 3.56
N PRO A 56 -18.07 -34.64 3.43
CA PRO A 56 -19.26 -35.14 2.73
C PRO A 56 -19.04 -35.48 1.27
N ALA A 57 -18.15 -34.76 0.57
CA ALA A 57 -17.90 -34.93 -0.85
C ALA A 57 -16.68 -35.82 -1.16
N SER A 58 -15.63 -35.75 -0.33
CA SER A 58 -14.37 -36.44 -0.56
C SER A 58 -13.60 -36.67 0.74
N LYS A 59 -12.79 -37.74 0.78
CA LYS A 59 -11.78 -37.93 1.84
C LYS A 59 -10.45 -37.22 1.53
N GLU A 60 -10.28 -36.79 0.28
CA GLU A 60 -9.08 -36.10 -0.19
C GLU A 60 -9.22 -34.57 -0.02
N PRO A 61 -8.14 -33.84 0.27
CA PRO A 61 -8.14 -32.38 0.34
C PRO A 61 -8.52 -31.72 -0.98
N VAL A 62 -9.28 -30.64 -0.94
CA VAL A 62 -9.83 -29.98 -2.14
C VAL A 62 -9.31 -28.55 -2.36
N MET A 63 -8.88 -27.89 -1.29
CA MET A 63 -8.54 -26.46 -1.32
C MET A 63 -7.48 -26.12 -0.28
N LEU A 64 -6.58 -25.19 -0.61
CA LEU A 64 -5.57 -24.64 0.28
C LEU A 64 -5.76 -23.11 0.36
N PHE A 65 -6.06 -22.61 1.56
CA PHE A 65 -5.99 -21.19 1.87
C PHE A 65 -4.54 -20.84 2.16
N THR A 66 -3.88 -20.18 1.23
CA THR A 66 -2.43 -19.95 1.27
C THR A 66 -2.04 -18.67 2.01
N GLY A 67 -2.98 -17.78 2.32
CA GLY A 67 -2.65 -16.47 2.85
C GLY A 67 -1.65 -15.76 1.93
N ASP A 68 -0.55 -15.26 2.49
CA ASP A 68 0.51 -14.59 1.73
C ASP A 68 1.70 -15.52 1.42
N PHE A 69 1.52 -16.84 1.48
CA PHE A 69 2.55 -17.81 1.09
C PHE A 69 2.67 -17.94 -0.43
N VAL A 70 1.62 -18.44 -1.10
CA VAL A 70 1.55 -18.61 -2.56
C VAL A 70 0.39 -17.81 -3.11
N PHE A 71 0.67 -16.97 -4.11
CA PHE A 71 -0.31 -16.18 -4.86
C PHE A 71 -0.58 -16.79 -6.24
N VAL A 72 -1.49 -16.19 -7.00
CA VAL A 72 -1.65 -16.51 -8.42
C VAL A 72 -0.48 -15.91 -9.20
N GLY A 73 0.44 -16.77 -9.66
CA GLY A 73 1.60 -16.41 -10.45
C GLY A 73 2.80 -15.85 -9.69
N ASP A 74 2.73 -15.78 -8.35
CA ASP A 74 3.80 -15.23 -7.50
C ASP A 74 3.79 -15.85 -6.08
N ILE A 75 4.67 -15.41 -5.20
CA ILE A 75 4.78 -15.82 -3.80
C ILE A 75 4.98 -14.61 -2.87
N GLY A 76 4.79 -14.82 -1.57
CA GLY A 76 5.04 -13.79 -0.56
C GLY A 76 6.48 -13.32 -0.50
N ARG A 77 6.69 -12.02 -0.35
CA ARG A 77 8.02 -11.45 -0.11
C ARG A 77 8.42 -11.53 1.38
N PRO A 78 9.69 -11.83 1.70
CA PRO A 78 10.18 -11.97 3.08
C PRO A 78 10.78 -10.68 3.68
N ASP A 79 10.96 -9.61 2.89
CA ASP A 79 11.71 -8.40 3.25
C ASP A 79 10.89 -7.31 3.94
N LEU A 80 9.58 -7.50 4.12
CA LEU A 80 8.69 -6.49 4.70
C LEU A 80 9.12 -6.08 6.11
N LEU A 81 9.53 -7.04 6.94
CA LEU A 81 9.91 -6.78 8.34
C LEU A 81 11.23 -6.04 8.42
N GLU A 82 12.18 -6.41 7.56
CA GLU A 82 13.47 -5.76 7.51
C GLU A 82 13.32 -4.29 7.08
N LYS A 83 12.57 -4.04 6.02
CA LYS A 83 12.37 -2.69 5.48
C LYS A 83 11.43 -1.81 6.31
N ALA A 84 10.33 -2.36 6.83
CA ALA A 84 9.35 -1.57 7.58
C ALA A 84 9.64 -1.49 9.09
N ALA A 85 10.22 -2.54 9.68
CA ALA A 85 10.46 -2.63 11.12
C ALA A 85 11.96 -2.64 11.50
N GLY A 86 12.88 -2.52 10.54
CA GLY A 86 14.32 -2.41 10.80
C GLY A 86 14.99 -3.70 11.29
N MET A 87 14.32 -4.84 11.15
CA MET A 87 14.82 -6.15 11.60
C MET A 87 15.83 -6.73 10.60
N GLN A 88 17.10 -6.30 10.69
CA GLN A 88 18.18 -6.75 9.81
C GLN A 88 18.31 -8.27 9.75
N GLY A 89 18.53 -8.82 8.54
CA GLY A 89 18.76 -10.25 8.32
C GLY A 89 17.50 -11.12 8.34
N THR A 90 16.32 -10.53 8.51
CA THR A 90 15.05 -11.29 8.47
C THR A 90 14.64 -11.64 7.03
N ALA A 91 15.02 -10.83 6.04
CA ALA A 91 14.70 -11.09 4.65
C ALA A 91 15.37 -12.37 4.12
N ASP A 92 16.65 -12.55 4.41
CA ASP A 92 17.45 -13.71 3.96
C ASP A 92 16.96 -15.01 4.62
N ALA A 93 16.78 -14.99 5.95
CA ALA A 93 16.22 -16.11 6.68
C ALA A 93 14.80 -16.49 6.19
N GLY A 94 13.96 -15.48 5.92
CA GLY A 94 12.63 -15.68 5.35
C GLY A 94 12.67 -16.25 3.93
N ALA A 95 13.64 -15.86 3.10
CA ALA A 95 13.79 -16.42 1.76
C ALA A 95 14.16 -17.91 1.78
N HIS A 96 15.06 -18.32 2.68
CA HIS A 96 15.38 -19.73 2.92
C HIS A 96 14.17 -20.53 3.44
N GLN A 97 13.38 -19.95 4.36
CA GLN A 97 12.15 -20.56 4.84
C GLN A 97 11.13 -20.72 3.71
N MET A 98 10.95 -19.68 2.89
CA MET A 98 10.05 -19.70 1.75
C MET A 98 10.41 -20.81 0.76
N TYR A 99 11.69 -20.99 0.45
CA TYR A 99 12.15 -22.07 -0.42
C TYR A 99 11.79 -23.47 0.11
N LYS A 100 11.92 -23.69 1.42
CA LYS A 100 11.51 -24.95 2.08
C LYS A 100 9.99 -25.14 2.03
N SER A 101 9.22 -24.08 2.28
CA SER A 101 7.75 -24.12 2.20
C SER A 101 7.26 -24.41 0.78
N ILE A 102 7.86 -23.82 -0.25
CA ILE A 102 7.59 -24.12 -1.66
C ILE A 102 7.91 -25.58 -2.00
N ASN A 103 9.01 -26.10 -1.46
CA ASN A 103 9.36 -27.52 -1.60
C ASN A 103 8.34 -28.45 -0.94
N ARG A 104 7.64 -28.04 0.13
CA ARG A 104 6.53 -28.81 0.69
C ARG A 104 5.28 -28.70 -0.18
N PHE A 105 4.94 -27.51 -0.63
CA PHE A 105 3.78 -27.25 -1.51
C PHE A 105 3.81 -28.09 -2.78
N LYS A 106 5.00 -28.34 -3.37
CA LYS A 106 5.12 -29.10 -4.61
C LYS A 106 4.65 -30.55 -4.51
N TYR A 107 4.53 -31.11 -3.31
CA TYR A 107 4.03 -32.47 -3.09
C TYR A 107 2.52 -32.56 -2.91
N LEU A 108 1.81 -31.43 -2.85
CA LEU A 108 0.35 -31.40 -2.87
C LEU A 108 -0.17 -31.85 -4.24
N ALA A 109 -1.37 -32.44 -4.25
CA ALA A 109 -2.01 -32.90 -5.46
C ALA A 109 -2.39 -31.72 -6.37
N ASP A 110 -2.18 -31.89 -7.69
CA ASP A 110 -2.29 -30.81 -8.68
C ASP A 110 -3.70 -30.18 -8.78
N TYR A 111 -4.73 -30.94 -8.42
CA TYR A 111 -6.12 -30.50 -8.46
C TYR A 111 -6.54 -29.60 -7.29
N ILE A 112 -5.72 -29.52 -6.23
CA ILE A 112 -6.04 -28.69 -5.06
C ILE A 112 -6.11 -27.23 -5.48
N GLN A 113 -7.22 -26.57 -5.13
CA GLN A 113 -7.39 -25.14 -5.36
C GLN A 113 -6.49 -24.32 -4.44
N VAL A 114 -6.02 -23.18 -4.92
CA VAL A 114 -5.14 -22.26 -4.18
C VAL A 114 -5.85 -20.92 -4.04
N TRP A 115 -6.11 -20.52 -2.79
CA TRP A 115 -6.89 -19.35 -2.41
C TRP A 115 -6.02 -18.40 -1.57
N PRO A 116 -5.39 -17.40 -2.19
CA PRO A 116 -4.50 -16.47 -1.50
C PRO A 116 -5.23 -15.42 -0.66
N GLY A 117 -4.48 -14.76 0.23
CA GLY A 117 -4.93 -13.61 1.01
C GLY A 117 -4.95 -12.29 0.23
N HIS A 118 -4.18 -12.20 -0.86
CA HIS A 118 -4.08 -11.01 -1.71
C HIS A 118 -4.13 -11.35 -3.21
N GLY A 119 -4.41 -10.33 -4.02
CA GLY A 119 -4.39 -10.38 -5.49
C GLY A 119 -3.71 -9.14 -6.11
N ALA A 120 -3.92 -8.92 -7.41
CA ALA A 120 -3.31 -7.83 -8.17
C ALA A 120 -3.38 -6.46 -7.46
N GLY A 121 -2.24 -5.77 -7.40
CA GLY A 121 -2.09 -4.45 -6.78
C GLY A 121 -1.64 -4.46 -5.31
N SER A 122 -1.51 -5.63 -4.67
CA SER A 122 -0.92 -5.73 -3.33
C SER A 122 0.59 -5.49 -3.33
N ALA A 123 1.09 -4.83 -2.28
CA ALA A 123 2.52 -4.64 -2.03
C ALA A 123 3.21 -5.88 -1.41
N CYS A 124 2.45 -6.93 -1.08
CA CYS A 124 2.94 -8.18 -0.48
C CYS A 124 3.64 -9.13 -1.47
N GLY A 125 3.61 -8.84 -2.78
CA GLY A 125 4.36 -9.57 -3.80
C GLY A 125 4.69 -8.70 -5.00
N LYS A 126 5.40 -9.26 -5.98
CA LYS A 126 5.97 -8.50 -7.11
C LYS A 126 4.97 -8.30 -8.24
N SER A 127 4.25 -9.36 -8.62
CA SER A 127 3.40 -9.41 -9.81
C SER A 127 2.20 -10.34 -9.60
N LEU A 128 1.34 -10.03 -8.64
CA LEU A 128 0.16 -10.84 -8.37
C LEU A 128 -0.82 -10.82 -9.55
N GLY A 129 -1.33 -11.99 -9.93
CA GLY A 129 -2.35 -12.13 -10.96
C GLY A 129 -3.68 -11.46 -10.59
N SER A 130 -4.43 -11.06 -11.60
CA SER A 130 -5.79 -10.50 -11.45
C SER A 130 -6.88 -11.57 -11.34
N VAL A 131 -6.53 -12.84 -11.55
CA VAL A 131 -7.42 -13.98 -11.36
C VAL A 131 -7.51 -14.28 -9.85
N PRO A 132 -8.71 -14.51 -9.28
CA PRO A 132 -8.89 -14.59 -7.83
C PRO A 132 -8.35 -15.87 -7.17
N SER A 133 -8.17 -16.94 -7.94
CA SER A 133 -7.64 -18.23 -7.44
C SER A 133 -6.94 -19.00 -8.56
N THR A 134 -6.25 -20.07 -8.18
CA THR A 134 -5.48 -20.95 -9.09
C THR A 134 -5.51 -22.40 -8.58
N THR A 135 -4.70 -23.29 -9.14
CA THR A 135 -4.49 -24.65 -8.62
C THR A 135 -3.02 -24.92 -8.38
N VAL A 136 -2.74 -25.88 -7.50
CA VAL A 136 -1.37 -26.36 -7.25
C VAL A 136 -0.67 -26.74 -8.56
N GLY A 137 -1.35 -27.49 -9.44
CA GLY A 137 -0.79 -27.91 -10.72
C GLY A 137 -0.51 -26.75 -11.68
N TYR A 138 -1.38 -25.74 -11.71
CA TYR A 138 -1.17 -24.57 -12.56
C TYR A 138 0.02 -23.73 -12.07
N GLU A 139 0.15 -23.53 -10.76
CA GLU A 139 1.28 -22.79 -10.19
C GLU A 139 2.61 -23.51 -10.40
N LYS A 140 2.68 -24.83 -10.20
CA LYS A 140 3.89 -25.62 -10.55
C LYS A 140 4.36 -25.39 -11.99
N ASN A 141 3.40 -25.24 -12.91
CA ASN A 141 3.68 -25.03 -14.32
C ASN A 141 4.05 -23.59 -14.67
N ARG A 142 3.40 -22.59 -14.07
CA ARG A 142 3.53 -21.18 -14.48
C ARG A 142 4.39 -20.34 -13.55
N ASN A 143 4.27 -20.54 -12.25
CA ASN A 143 4.82 -19.64 -11.25
C ASN A 143 6.34 -19.76 -11.20
N TRP A 144 7.02 -18.60 -11.23
CA TRP A 144 8.47 -18.51 -11.34
C TRP A 144 9.16 -19.25 -10.18
N ALA A 145 8.54 -19.28 -9.00
CA ALA A 145 9.07 -19.91 -7.80
C ALA A 145 9.42 -21.39 -8.01
N PHE A 146 8.65 -22.10 -8.84
CA PHE A 146 8.84 -23.53 -9.13
C PHE A 146 9.88 -23.78 -10.24
N LYS A 147 10.50 -22.74 -10.81
CA LYS A 147 11.57 -22.86 -11.80
C LYS A 147 12.96 -23.03 -11.19
N TYR A 148 13.06 -22.94 -9.86
CA TYR A 148 14.32 -23.00 -9.10
C TYR A 148 14.46 -24.29 -8.25
N ASP A 149 13.85 -25.41 -8.66
CA ASP A 149 13.73 -26.64 -7.86
C ASP A 149 15.07 -27.19 -7.30
N SER A 150 16.20 -26.93 -7.97
CA SER A 150 17.54 -27.32 -7.52
C SER A 150 18.50 -26.13 -7.34
N ASN A 151 17.99 -24.89 -7.32
CA ASN A 151 18.79 -23.67 -7.27
C ASN A 151 18.26 -22.69 -6.20
N GLU A 152 18.46 -23.03 -4.92
CA GLU A 152 18.06 -22.20 -3.78
C GLU A 152 18.72 -20.81 -3.83
N SER A 153 20.01 -20.70 -4.15
CA SER A 153 20.69 -19.40 -4.23
C SER A 153 20.11 -18.50 -5.32
N GLY A 154 19.77 -19.06 -6.48
CA GLY A 154 19.09 -18.34 -7.56
C GLY A 154 17.67 -17.92 -7.18
N PHE A 155 16.95 -18.76 -6.44
CA PHE A 155 15.63 -18.45 -5.91
C PHE A 155 15.67 -17.26 -4.96
N ILE A 156 16.58 -17.29 -3.97
CA ILE A 156 16.74 -16.23 -2.97
C ILE A 156 17.11 -14.91 -3.63
N LYS A 157 18.09 -14.95 -4.54
CA LYS A 157 18.48 -13.77 -5.32
C LYS A 157 17.28 -13.18 -6.04
N TYR A 158 16.55 -13.99 -6.81
CA TYR A 158 15.38 -13.52 -7.53
C TYR A 158 14.31 -13.00 -6.56
N LEU A 159 14.03 -13.68 -5.44
CA LEU A 159 13.01 -13.25 -4.49
C LEU A 159 13.31 -11.89 -3.88
N LEU A 160 14.57 -11.57 -3.60
CA LEU A 160 14.96 -10.34 -2.90
C LEU A 160 15.20 -9.14 -3.85
N GLU A 161 15.41 -9.36 -5.15
CA GLU A 161 15.61 -8.29 -6.14
C GLU A 161 14.34 -7.48 -6.44
N ASP A 162 14.48 -6.19 -6.76
CA ASP A 162 13.43 -5.28 -7.29
C ASP A 162 12.09 -5.24 -6.53
N GLN A 163 12.11 -5.55 -5.25
CA GLN A 163 10.92 -5.53 -4.41
C GLN A 163 10.43 -4.09 -4.15
N PRO A 164 9.12 -3.80 -4.28
CA PRO A 164 8.60 -2.45 -4.10
C PRO A 164 8.81 -1.95 -2.67
N GLU A 165 8.88 -0.64 -2.48
CA GLU A 165 8.97 -0.06 -1.14
C GLU A 165 7.71 -0.38 -0.31
N PRO A 166 7.84 -0.96 0.90
CA PRO A 166 6.68 -1.27 1.72
C PRO A 166 6.11 0.00 2.35
N PRO A 167 4.78 0.16 2.39
CA PRO A 167 4.17 1.26 3.11
C PRO A 167 4.61 1.33 4.57
N LYS A 168 4.92 2.55 5.05
CA LYS A 168 5.36 2.80 6.44
C LYS A 168 4.41 2.20 7.48
N TYR A 169 3.10 2.18 7.20
CA TYR A 169 2.11 1.65 8.12
C TYR A 169 2.15 0.12 8.31
N PHE A 170 2.87 -0.64 7.50
CA PHE A 170 2.94 -2.11 7.66
C PHE A 170 3.52 -2.51 9.02
N ALA A 171 4.51 -1.76 9.52
CA ALA A 171 5.03 -1.97 10.88
C ALA A 171 3.95 -1.75 11.94
N MET A 172 3.11 -0.72 11.76
CA MET A 172 1.96 -0.48 12.63
C MET A 172 0.93 -1.61 12.52
N MET A 173 0.66 -2.15 11.32
CA MET A 173 -0.30 -3.26 11.18
C MET A 173 0.19 -4.52 11.87
N LYS A 174 1.50 -4.80 11.81
CA LYS A 174 2.09 -5.91 12.57
C LYS A 174 1.91 -5.73 14.07
N HIS A 175 2.08 -4.52 14.58
CA HIS A 175 1.80 -4.20 15.98
C HIS A 175 0.30 -4.37 16.32
N LEU A 176 -0.60 -3.70 15.58
CA LEU A 176 -2.03 -3.69 15.87
C LEU A 176 -2.73 -5.05 15.69
N ASN A 177 -2.18 -5.95 14.87
CA ASN A 177 -2.70 -7.31 14.71
C ASN A 177 -2.28 -8.24 15.85
N LYS A 178 -1.29 -7.85 16.66
CA LYS A 178 -0.75 -8.63 17.79
C LYS A 178 -1.34 -8.21 19.14
N VAL A 179 -1.44 -6.90 19.37
CA VAL A 179 -1.84 -6.36 20.67
C VAL A 179 -3.34 -6.46 20.91
N ASP A 180 -3.74 -6.58 22.18
CA ASP A 180 -5.14 -6.45 22.55
C ASP A 180 -5.61 -5.00 22.35
N ARG A 181 -6.73 -4.81 21.65
CA ARG A 181 -7.26 -3.48 21.30
C ARG A 181 -8.78 -3.47 21.26
N PRO A 182 -9.41 -2.30 21.52
CA PRO A 182 -10.87 -2.17 21.44
C PRO A 182 -11.40 -2.60 20.07
N LEU A 183 -12.43 -3.44 20.08
CA LEU A 183 -13.10 -3.88 18.86
C LEU A 183 -13.97 -2.74 18.30
N LEU A 184 -13.69 -2.33 17.07
CA LEU A 184 -14.58 -1.46 16.30
C LEU A 184 -15.62 -2.30 15.56
N THR A 185 -16.86 -2.28 16.03
CA THR A 185 -17.96 -3.07 15.47
C THR A 185 -18.78 -2.34 14.40
N GLU A 186 -18.59 -1.02 14.29
CA GLU A 186 -19.26 -0.17 13.30
C GLU A 186 -18.29 0.93 12.82
N VAL A 187 -18.63 1.55 11.68
CA VAL A 187 -17.84 2.67 11.15
C VAL A 187 -18.03 3.88 12.06
N PRO A 188 -16.96 4.50 12.57
CA PRO A 188 -17.05 5.68 13.41
C PRO A 188 -17.82 6.82 12.73
N LYS A 189 -18.78 7.41 13.46
CA LYS A 189 -19.46 8.63 13.00
C LYS A 189 -18.58 9.84 13.29
N LEU A 190 -18.18 10.54 12.23
CA LEU A 190 -17.32 11.71 12.34
C LEU A 190 -18.13 12.96 12.70
N LYS A 191 -17.55 13.81 13.56
CA LYS A 191 -18.11 15.13 13.84
C LYS A 191 -17.89 16.05 12.64
N GLN A 192 -18.96 16.70 12.18
CA GLN A 192 -18.84 17.82 11.23
C GLN A 192 -18.28 19.05 11.96
N LEU A 193 -17.21 19.63 11.41
CA LEU A 193 -16.57 20.82 11.95
C LEU A 193 -17.13 22.08 11.29
N ASN A 194 -17.33 23.13 12.08
CA ASN A 194 -17.54 24.48 11.56
C ASN A 194 -16.21 25.18 11.22
N SER A 195 -16.27 26.39 10.67
CA SER A 195 -15.09 27.16 10.27
C SER A 195 -14.14 27.48 11.43
N ALA A 196 -14.68 27.88 12.59
CA ALA A 196 -13.87 28.18 13.77
C ALA A 196 -13.15 26.94 14.31
N GLU A 197 -13.82 25.77 14.30
CA GLU A 197 -13.23 24.51 14.73
C GLU A 197 -12.15 24.01 13.76
N LEU A 198 -12.40 24.12 12.45
CA LEU A 198 -11.42 23.81 11.40
C LEU A 198 -10.15 24.65 11.58
N GLU A 199 -10.31 25.97 11.72
CA GLU A 199 -9.20 26.90 11.88
C GLU A 199 -8.41 26.65 13.14
N ALA A 200 -9.09 26.45 14.28
CA ALA A 200 -8.44 26.17 15.55
C ALA A 200 -7.63 24.87 15.50
N ALA A 201 -8.14 23.84 14.80
CA ALA A 201 -7.44 22.58 14.63
C ALA A 201 -6.24 22.71 13.68
N MET A 202 -6.40 23.37 12.53
CA MET A 202 -5.29 23.63 11.60
C MET A 202 -4.19 24.49 12.22
N ALA A 203 -4.55 25.48 13.04
CA ALA A 203 -3.58 26.32 13.78
C ALA A 203 -2.75 25.53 14.80
N LYS A 204 -3.28 24.40 15.31
CA LYS A 204 -2.55 23.44 16.16
C LYS A 204 -1.68 22.46 15.34
N GLY A 205 -1.60 22.63 14.02
CA GLY A 205 -0.82 21.78 13.13
C GLY A 205 -1.56 20.52 12.65
N MET A 206 -2.86 20.39 12.94
CA MET A 206 -3.65 19.24 12.49
C MET A 206 -3.73 19.20 10.97
N LYS A 207 -3.48 18.01 10.39
CA LYS A 207 -3.50 17.82 8.94
C LYS A 207 -4.94 17.83 8.42
N LEU A 208 -5.18 18.60 7.36
CA LEU A 208 -6.41 18.54 6.57
C LEU A 208 -6.18 17.68 5.33
N ILE A 209 -6.88 16.55 5.24
CA ILE A 209 -6.80 15.60 4.14
C ILE A 209 -7.95 15.89 3.18
N ASP A 210 -7.62 16.49 2.03
CA ASP A 210 -8.57 16.79 0.98
C ASP A 210 -8.80 15.54 0.12
N ALA A 211 -9.94 14.89 0.32
CA ALA A 211 -10.30 13.65 -0.37
C ALA A 211 -10.99 13.89 -1.73
N ARG A 212 -11.16 15.15 -2.15
CA ARG A 212 -11.78 15.50 -3.43
C ARG A 212 -10.93 15.01 -4.62
N HIS A 213 -11.57 14.97 -5.78
CA HIS A 213 -10.90 14.61 -7.03
C HIS A 213 -9.77 15.60 -7.34
N LYS A 214 -8.67 15.11 -7.93
CA LYS A 214 -7.48 15.93 -8.24
C LYS A 214 -7.78 17.21 -9.05
N THR A 215 -8.80 17.19 -9.91
CA THR A 215 -9.22 18.36 -10.69
C THR A 215 -9.88 19.43 -9.82
N ASP A 216 -10.71 19.03 -8.85
CA ASP A 216 -11.38 19.95 -7.94
C ASP A 216 -10.40 20.55 -6.95
N PHE A 217 -9.44 19.74 -6.50
CA PHE A 217 -8.30 20.21 -5.73
C PHE A 217 -7.49 21.23 -6.53
N ALA A 218 -7.12 20.92 -7.77
CA ALA A 218 -6.32 21.82 -8.61
C ALA A 218 -7.03 23.15 -8.90
N ALA A 219 -8.35 23.13 -9.08
CA ALA A 219 -9.16 24.32 -9.32
C ALA A 219 -9.28 25.25 -8.10
N GLY A 220 -9.15 24.70 -6.88
CA GLY A 220 -9.22 25.45 -5.63
C GLY A 220 -9.15 24.56 -4.39
N PHE A 221 -8.12 24.72 -3.55
CA PHE A 221 -7.91 23.97 -2.32
C PHE A 221 -7.62 24.87 -1.12
N ILE A 222 -7.91 24.37 0.09
CA ILE A 222 -7.63 25.08 1.34
C ILE A 222 -6.11 25.09 1.56
N PRO A 223 -5.46 26.26 1.75
CA PRO A 223 -4.03 26.34 1.96
C PRO A 223 -3.53 25.38 3.04
N GLY A 224 -2.48 24.62 2.75
CA GLY A 224 -1.89 23.65 3.68
C GLY A 224 -2.59 22.29 3.78
N SER A 225 -3.68 22.07 3.04
CA SER A 225 -4.28 20.74 2.86
C SER A 225 -3.38 19.80 2.04
N ILE A 226 -3.50 18.50 2.29
CA ILE A 226 -2.84 17.44 1.53
C ILE A 226 -3.92 16.71 0.72
N ASN A 227 -3.79 16.65 -0.60
CA ASN A 227 -4.75 15.92 -1.41
C ASN A 227 -4.43 14.43 -1.34
N ILE A 228 -5.37 13.64 -0.81
CA ILE A 228 -5.34 12.18 -0.92
C ILE A 228 -6.73 11.80 -1.42
N GLN A 229 -6.87 11.67 -2.74
CA GLN A 229 -8.17 11.44 -3.37
C GLN A 229 -8.87 10.19 -2.80
N GLY A 230 -10.17 10.31 -2.56
CA GLY A 230 -11.05 9.27 -2.04
C GLY A 230 -11.34 8.11 -3.00
N ASN A 231 -10.30 7.52 -3.62
CA ASN A 231 -10.38 6.38 -4.52
C ASN A 231 -9.94 5.08 -3.81
N ASN A 232 -9.65 4.02 -4.57
CA ASN A 232 -9.21 2.74 -4.00
C ASN A 232 -7.83 2.78 -3.33
N SER A 233 -7.01 3.78 -3.67
CA SER A 233 -5.68 3.98 -3.10
C SER A 233 -5.68 4.92 -1.89
N PHE A 234 -6.85 5.41 -1.45
CA PHE A 234 -6.98 6.37 -0.34
C PHE A 234 -6.30 5.87 0.94
N ALA A 235 -6.66 4.67 1.41
CA ALA A 235 -6.06 4.09 2.62
C ALA A 235 -4.55 3.89 2.46
N THR A 236 -4.09 3.41 1.30
CA THR A 236 -2.67 3.21 1.02
C THR A 236 -1.88 4.51 1.20
N TRP A 237 -2.34 5.60 0.56
CA TRP A 237 -1.66 6.89 0.66
C TRP A 237 -1.80 7.55 2.04
N ALA A 238 -2.94 7.38 2.70
CA ALA A 238 -3.11 7.80 4.10
C ALA A 238 -2.10 7.08 5.01
N GLY A 239 -1.94 5.76 4.87
CA GLY A 239 -0.97 4.97 5.61
C GLY A 239 0.50 5.29 5.28
N TRP A 240 0.78 5.86 4.11
CA TRP A 240 2.12 6.37 3.78
C TRP A 240 2.44 7.70 4.48
N LEU A 241 1.45 8.58 4.61
CA LEU A 241 1.67 10.01 4.90
C LEU A 241 1.21 10.45 6.30
N LEU A 242 0.32 9.68 6.93
CA LEU A 242 -0.25 10.00 8.23
C LEU A 242 0.37 9.13 9.32
N LYS A 243 0.40 9.70 10.53
CA LYS A 243 0.84 8.98 11.72
C LYS A 243 -0.38 8.56 12.53
N TYR A 244 -0.25 7.47 13.24
CA TYR A 244 -1.35 6.83 13.98
C TYR A 244 -1.60 7.49 15.34
N ASP A 245 -0.60 8.19 15.87
CA ASP A 245 -0.64 8.95 17.11
C ASP A 245 -1.14 10.40 16.93
N GLU A 246 -1.32 10.85 15.67
CA GLU A 246 -1.78 12.18 15.33
C GLU A 246 -3.23 12.15 14.83
N GLN A 247 -4.05 13.06 15.34
CA GLN A 247 -5.38 13.31 14.78
C GLN A 247 -5.29 14.09 13.46
N PHE A 248 -6.28 13.91 12.59
CA PHE A 248 -6.42 14.62 11.33
C PHE A 248 -7.89 14.89 10.95
N ILE A 249 -8.10 15.79 9.99
CA ILE A 249 -9.41 16.20 9.49
C ILE A 249 -9.57 15.69 8.07
N ILE A 250 -10.78 15.28 7.70
CA ILE A 250 -11.12 14.90 6.32
C ILE A 250 -11.95 16.01 5.68
N LEU A 251 -11.61 16.41 4.46
CA LEU A 251 -12.48 17.19 3.57
C LEU A 251 -13.04 16.24 2.52
N ALA A 252 -14.33 15.92 2.65
CA ALA A 252 -15.05 15.02 1.76
C ALA A 252 -16.55 15.31 1.81
N ASP A 253 -17.27 14.99 0.74
CA ASP A 253 -18.73 15.01 0.76
C ASP A 253 -19.28 13.97 1.75
N GLU A 254 -20.41 14.26 2.38
CA GLU A 254 -21.01 13.38 3.39
C GLU A 254 -21.32 11.97 2.86
N SER A 255 -21.69 11.86 1.58
CA SER A 255 -21.96 10.58 0.92
C SER A 255 -20.73 9.67 0.83
N GLN A 256 -19.52 10.22 0.97
CA GLN A 256 -18.26 9.48 0.90
C GLN A 256 -17.73 9.06 2.29
N LEU A 257 -18.28 9.61 3.38
CA LEU A 257 -17.68 9.44 4.71
C LEU A 257 -17.69 7.99 5.20
N ASP A 258 -18.74 7.21 4.93
CA ASP A 258 -18.78 5.79 5.31
C ASP A 258 -17.65 5.02 4.64
N ASP A 259 -17.49 5.18 3.31
CA ASP A 259 -16.45 4.49 2.54
C ASP A 259 -15.04 4.89 2.98
N LEU A 260 -14.77 6.20 3.10
CA LEU A 260 -13.45 6.71 3.49
C LEU A 260 -13.07 6.30 4.92
N THR A 261 -14.01 6.44 5.86
CA THR A 261 -13.77 6.06 7.26
C THR A 261 -13.56 4.56 7.38
N ARG A 262 -14.35 3.74 6.67
CA ARG A 262 -14.19 2.28 6.63
C ARG A 262 -12.84 1.87 6.04
N LYS A 263 -12.37 2.55 5.00
CA LYS A 263 -11.04 2.33 4.40
C LYS A 263 -9.91 2.60 5.40
N LEU A 264 -10.00 3.69 6.16
CA LEU A 264 -8.98 4.05 7.16
C LEU A 264 -9.02 3.13 8.39
N MET A 265 -10.22 2.78 8.86
CA MET A 265 -10.43 1.83 9.96
C MET A 265 -9.82 0.45 9.65
N ARG A 266 -9.90 -0.02 8.40
CA ARG A 266 -9.31 -1.30 7.97
C ARG A 266 -7.78 -1.33 8.05
N ILE A 267 -7.15 -0.17 8.03
CA ILE A 267 -5.71 -0.03 8.29
C ILE A 267 -5.45 0.53 9.69
N GLY A 268 -6.40 0.48 10.63
CA GLY A 268 -6.22 0.98 12.01
C GLY A 268 -5.94 2.48 12.14
N LEU A 269 -6.19 3.28 11.10
CA LEU A 269 -5.98 4.73 11.10
C LEU A 269 -7.30 5.44 11.42
N ASP A 270 -7.86 5.14 12.59
CA ASP A 270 -9.23 5.46 13.00
C ASP A 270 -9.34 6.67 13.96
N ASN A 271 -8.22 7.32 14.31
CA ASN A 271 -8.18 8.52 15.16
C ASN A 271 -8.48 9.82 14.38
N ILE A 272 -9.67 9.88 13.76
CA ILE A 272 -10.11 11.02 12.95
C ILE A 272 -10.77 12.08 13.84
N TYR A 273 -10.33 13.33 13.76
CA TYR A 273 -10.86 14.43 14.59
C TYR A 273 -12.26 14.87 14.17
N GLY A 274 -12.51 14.87 12.87
CA GLY A 274 -13.76 15.31 12.27
C GLY A 274 -13.64 15.51 10.77
N TYR A 275 -14.70 16.02 10.15
CA TYR A 275 -14.71 16.32 8.73
C TYR A 275 -15.30 17.69 8.42
N ILE A 276 -15.03 18.19 7.21
CA ILE A 276 -15.76 19.31 6.59
C ILE A 276 -16.34 18.85 5.24
N PRO A 277 -17.59 19.23 4.90
CA PRO A 277 -18.26 18.71 3.71
C PRO A 277 -17.74 19.33 2.39
N SER A 278 -17.20 20.56 2.45
CA SER A 278 -16.67 21.24 1.27
C SER A 278 -15.75 22.40 1.66
N THR A 279 -15.07 22.97 0.66
CA THR A 279 -14.24 24.17 0.84
C THR A 279 -15.03 25.43 1.19
N SER A 280 -16.37 25.41 1.09
CA SER A 280 -17.20 26.56 1.48
C SER A 280 -17.11 26.90 2.97
N VAL A 281 -16.77 25.91 3.81
CA VAL A 281 -16.48 26.12 5.24
C VAL A 281 -15.31 27.09 5.43
N TRP A 282 -14.34 27.08 4.51
CA TRP A 282 -13.21 28.00 4.50
C TRP A 282 -13.57 29.34 3.86
N THR A 283 -14.16 29.33 2.66
CA THR A 283 -14.43 30.56 1.90
C THR A 283 -15.54 31.42 2.50
N SER A 284 -16.47 30.83 3.27
CA SER A 284 -17.49 31.59 4.00
C SER A 284 -16.93 32.54 5.06
N THR A 285 -15.66 32.38 5.45
CA THR A 285 -14.94 33.30 6.33
C THR A 285 -14.23 34.44 5.58
N GLY A 286 -14.40 34.52 4.26
CA GLY A 286 -13.71 35.50 3.39
C GLY A 286 -12.28 35.13 3.04
N LYS A 287 -11.85 33.88 3.29
CA LYS A 287 -10.50 33.40 2.97
C LYS A 287 -10.43 32.77 1.59
N ASP A 288 -9.30 32.99 0.92
CA ASP A 288 -9.07 32.48 -0.42
C ASP A 288 -8.60 31.01 -0.44
N LEU A 289 -8.93 30.34 -1.54
CA LEU A 289 -8.35 29.05 -1.91
C LEU A 289 -7.08 29.24 -2.73
N GLN A 290 -6.13 28.33 -2.57
CA GLN A 290 -5.00 28.21 -3.50
C GLN A 290 -5.40 27.40 -4.73
N LYS A 291 -4.72 27.64 -5.85
CA LYS A 291 -4.90 26.87 -7.09
C LYS A 291 -3.62 26.15 -7.43
N ALA A 292 -3.73 24.92 -7.91
CA ALA A 292 -2.57 24.18 -8.35
C ALA A 292 -2.10 24.68 -9.72
N ASN A 293 -0.79 24.85 -9.87
CA ASN A 293 -0.18 25.16 -11.14
C ASN A 293 -0.06 23.87 -11.98
N VAL A 294 -1.07 23.58 -12.78
CA VAL A 294 -1.11 22.41 -13.66
C VAL A 294 -0.67 22.81 -15.06
N ILE A 295 0.23 22.04 -15.66
CA ILE A 295 0.77 22.28 -17.00
C ILE A 295 0.42 21.15 -17.98
N SER A 296 0.27 21.49 -19.26
CA SER A 296 0.05 20.55 -20.36
C SER A 296 1.35 19.86 -20.81
N LEU A 297 1.24 18.78 -21.59
CA LEU A 297 2.38 18.15 -22.26
C LEU A 297 3.19 19.16 -23.08
N SER A 298 2.52 20.01 -23.88
CA SER A 298 3.19 21.03 -24.70
C SER A 298 4.00 22.02 -23.86
N THR A 299 3.45 22.45 -22.72
CA THR A 299 4.13 23.35 -21.79
C THR A 299 5.30 22.66 -21.08
N ALA A 300 5.11 21.40 -20.66
CA ALA A 300 6.16 20.60 -20.04
C ALA A 300 7.34 20.43 -21.02
N LYS A 301 7.07 20.01 -22.27
CA LYS A 301 8.09 19.86 -23.32
C LYS A 301 8.85 21.16 -23.58
N GLU A 302 8.15 22.28 -23.67
CA GLU A 302 8.80 23.57 -23.92
C GLU A 302 9.72 23.96 -22.76
N ARG A 303 9.25 23.83 -21.52
CA ARG A 303 10.05 24.15 -20.33
C ARG A 303 11.25 23.22 -20.17
N LEU A 304 11.11 21.94 -20.47
CA LEU A 304 12.20 20.96 -20.34
C LEU A 304 13.40 21.24 -21.26
N LYS A 305 13.25 22.10 -22.28
CA LYS A 305 14.37 22.60 -23.10
C LYS A 305 15.28 23.59 -22.35
N ASN A 306 14.83 24.11 -21.20
CA ASN A 306 15.58 25.06 -20.40
C ASN A 306 16.41 24.34 -19.31
N ASN A 307 17.70 24.66 -19.23
CA ASN A 307 18.64 24.07 -18.27
C ASN A 307 18.35 24.42 -16.80
N ASN A 308 17.47 25.39 -16.52
CA ASN A 308 17.07 25.76 -15.16
C ASN A 308 15.79 25.05 -14.67
N VAL A 309 15.38 23.96 -15.33
CA VAL A 309 14.27 23.12 -14.88
C VAL A 309 14.79 21.95 -14.05
N GLN A 310 14.06 21.60 -12.99
CA GLN A 310 14.21 20.32 -12.30
C GLN A 310 12.97 19.48 -12.58
N LEU A 311 13.16 18.34 -13.24
CA LEU A 311 12.10 17.36 -13.46
C LEU A 311 12.15 16.30 -12.36
N ILE A 312 11.03 16.02 -11.72
CA ILE A 312 10.93 15.06 -10.61
C ILE A 312 9.90 14.00 -10.94
N ASP A 313 10.35 12.74 -10.94
CA ASP A 313 9.48 11.58 -11.01
C ASP A 313 9.10 11.12 -9.60
N LEU A 314 7.81 11.15 -9.31
CA LEU A 314 7.24 10.80 -8.01
C LEU A 314 6.83 9.31 -7.90
N ARG A 315 7.09 8.49 -8.92
CA ARG A 315 6.86 7.04 -8.92
C ARG A 315 7.87 6.29 -8.04
N GLY A 316 7.61 5.00 -7.80
CA GLY A 316 8.56 4.14 -7.09
C GLY A 316 9.80 3.82 -7.93
N ALA A 317 10.89 3.37 -7.28
CA ALA A 317 12.17 3.10 -7.94
C ALA A 317 12.04 2.08 -9.10
N SER A 318 11.30 0.99 -8.90
CA SER A 318 11.08 -0.02 -9.95
C SER A 318 10.38 0.55 -11.19
N GLU A 319 9.41 1.45 -11.01
CA GLU A 319 8.71 2.12 -12.12
C GLU A 319 9.63 3.11 -12.85
N TYR A 320 10.51 3.79 -12.11
CA TYR A 320 11.49 4.72 -12.68
C TYR A 320 12.56 3.98 -13.49
N ASN A 321 13.13 2.91 -12.94
CA ASN A 321 14.14 2.09 -13.60
C ASN A 321 13.60 1.36 -14.85
N ALA A 322 12.30 1.03 -14.88
CA ALA A 322 11.67 0.45 -16.06
C ALA A 322 11.53 1.43 -17.24
N GLY A 323 11.63 2.73 -16.98
CA GLY A 323 11.53 3.78 -17.98
C GLY A 323 11.04 5.10 -17.37
N HIS A 324 11.76 6.20 -17.59
CA HIS A 324 11.45 7.53 -17.09
C HIS A 324 11.68 8.61 -18.15
N ILE A 325 11.07 9.79 -17.98
CA ILE A 325 11.38 10.96 -18.83
C ILE A 325 12.84 11.34 -18.57
N ALA A 326 13.58 11.61 -19.66
CA ALA A 326 14.97 12.05 -19.59
C ALA A 326 15.16 13.16 -18.54
N GLN A 327 16.36 13.26 -17.98
CA GLN A 327 16.76 14.26 -16.95
C GLN A 327 15.91 14.31 -15.66
N ALA A 328 14.96 13.38 -15.47
CA ALA A 328 14.17 13.31 -14.25
C ALA A 328 15.01 12.81 -13.06
N ASN A 329 14.80 13.37 -11.87
CA ASN A 329 15.26 12.78 -10.62
C ASN A 329 14.12 12.01 -9.95
N ASN A 330 14.37 10.78 -9.52
CA ASN A 330 13.36 10.03 -8.76
C ASN A 330 13.32 10.50 -7.30
N VAL A 331 12.14 10.96 -6.86
CA VAL A 331 11.85 11.26 -5.46
C VAL A 331 10.46 10.69 -5.15
N PHE A 332 10.41 9.46 -4.66
CA PHE A 332 9.15 8.77 -4.43
C PHE A 332 8.22 9.55 -3.49
N VAL A 333 6.95 9.74 -3.90
CA VAL A 333 5.97 10.56 -3.15
C VAL A 333 5.75 10.11 -1.71
N GLY A 334 5.82 8.79 -1.42
CA GLY A 334 5.66 8.27 -0.06
C GLY A 334 6.80 8.67 0.90
N THR A 335 7.95 9.05 0.36
CA THR A 335 9.14 9.51 1.11
C THR A 335 9.42 11.00 0.92
N LEU A 336 8.67 11.68 0.06
CA LEU A 336 8.84 13.10 -0.25
C LEU A 336 8.84 14.01 0.99
N PRO A 337 7.97 13.81 2.02
CA PRO A 337 8.02 14.63 3.24
C PRO A 337 9.38 14.63 3.95
N ASP A 338 10.13 13.53 3.84
CA ASP A 338 11.46 13.38 4.47
C ASP A 338 12.61 13.76 3.52
N ASN A 339 12.30 14.15 2.28
CA ASN A 339 13.27 14.39 1.20
C ASN A 339 13.00 15.73 0.49
N LEU A 340 12.45 16.71 1.20
CA LEU A 340 12.13 18.03 0.64
C LEU A 340 13.38 18.79 0.16
N ASP A 341 14.54 18.49 0.75
CA ASP A 341 15.86 19.02 0.38
C ASP A 341 16.29 18.62 -1.04
N LYS A 342 15.74 17.51 -1.58
CA LYS A 342 15.97 17.08 -2.96
C LYS A 342 15.21 17.91 -3.98
N VAL A 343 14.25 18.73 -3.54
CA VAL A 343 13.46 19.61 -4.40
C VAL A 343 14.02 21.03 -4.33
N SER A 344 14.35 21.60 -5.48
CA SER A 344 14.88 22.96 -5.55
C SER A 344 13.81 24.00 -5.25
N LYS A 345 14.16 25.01 -4.45
CA LYS A 345 13.34 26.22 -4.25
C LYS A 345 13.64 27.34 -5.26
N THR A 346 14.64 27.15 -6.13
CA THR A 346 15.16 28.20 -7.03
C THR A 346 15.02 27.86 -8.52
N LYS A 347 15.03 26.58 -8.88
CA LYS A 347 14.77 26.10 -10.25
C LYS A 347 13.27 26.11 -10.55
N ASP A 348 12.87 26.06 -11.82
CA ASP A 348 11.48 25.75 -12.17
C ASP A 348 11.25 24.24 -12.00
N VAL A 349 10.39 23.82 -11.08
CA VAL A 349 10.22 22.39 -10.73
C VAL A 349 9.00 21.85 -11.46
N ILE A 350 9.18 20.80 -12.25
CA ILE A 350 8.09 20.04 -12.85
C ILE A 350 8.02 18.69 -12.15
N ILE A 351 6.85 18.33 -11.64
CA ILE A 351 6.60 17.02 -11.04
C ILE A 351 5.67 16.21 -11.93
N TYR A 352 5.91 14.90 -11.99
CA TYR A 352 5.03 13.96 -12.67
C TYR A 352 5.00 12.61 -11.95
N CYS A 353 4.07 11.74 -12.33
CA CYS A 353 4.05 10.36 -11.89
C CYS A 353 3.60 9.43 -13.04
N GLN A 354 2.75 8.44 -12.77
CA GLN A 354 2.16 7.62 -13.83
C GLN A 354 1.00 8.34 -14.56
N SER A 355 0.00 8.81 -13.80
CA SER A 355 -1.28 9.32 -14.33
C SER A 355 -1.84 10.56 -13.60
N GLY A 356 -1.00 11.24 -12.81
CA GLY A 356 -1.32 12.51 -12.15
C GLY A 356 -1.77 12.44 -10.69
N ASP A 357 -2.25 11.29 -10.18
CA ASP A 357 -2.76 11.19 -8.80
C ASP A 357 -1.65 11.44 -7.77
N ARG A 358 -0.54 10.69 -7.88
CA ARG A 358 0.65 10.85 -7.03
C ARG A 358 1.30 12.23 -7.20
N ALA A 359 1.23 12.79 -8.41
CA ALA A 359 1.73 14.14 -8.66
C ALA A 359 0.90 15.21 -7.93
N THR A 360 -0.41 15.01 -7.78
CA THR A 360 -1.27 15.92 -7.02
C THR A 360 -1.01 15.81 -5.52
N ILE A 361 -0.80 14.59 -4.99
CA ILE A 361 -0.30 14.38 -3.62
C ILE A 361 1.02 15.15 -3.42
N GLY A 362 2.00 14.92 -4.29
CA GLY A 362 3.31 15.57 -4.23
C GLY A 362 3.21 17.09 -4.31
N TYR A 363 2.36 17.62 -5.19
CA TYR A 363 2.09 19.06 -5.30
C TYR A 363 1.60 19.62 -3.96
N SER A 364 0.61 18.98 -3.33
CA SER A 364 0.03 19.45 -2.08
C SER A 364 1.05 19.44 -0.92
N ILE A 365 1.93 18.43 -0.87
CA ILE A 365 3.03 18.34 0.09
C ILE A 365 4.02 19.48 -0.12
N LEU A 366 4.43 19.74 -1.36
CA LEU A 366 5.37 20.80 -1.70
C LEU A 366 4.78 22.19 -1.44
N ALA A 367 3.55 22.45 -1.88
CA ALA A 367 2.86 23.71 -1.64
C ALA A 367 2.73 24.02 -0.14
N LYS A 368 2.34 23.01 0.67
CA LYS A 368 2.30 23.12 2.14
C LYS A 368 3.65 23.50 2.76
N ASN A 369 4.76 23.06 2.15
CA ASN A 369 6.13 23.33 2.61
C ASN A 369 6.76 24.58 1.94
N GLY A 370 5.94 25.45 1.35
CA GLY A 370 6.35 26.75 0.84
C GLY A 370 7.05 26.71 -0.52
N PHE A 371 6.90 25.63 -1.28
CA PHE A 371 7.38 25.56 -2.65
C PHE A 371 6.36 26.22 -3.59
N ASN A 372 6.70 27.41 -4.10
CA ASN A 372 5.85 28.20 -4.98
C ASN A 372 6.22 28.08 -6.47
N ASN A 373 7.34 27.39 -6.75
CA ASN A 373 7.99 27.23 -8.05
C ASN A 373 7.70 25.86 -8.69
N VAL A 374 6.58 25.21 -8.32
CA VAL A 374 6.24 23.85 -8.74
C VAL A 374 5.11 23.88 -9.77
N SER A 375 5.24 23.08 -10.83
CA SER A 375 4.23 22.78 -11.83
C SER A 375 3.92 21.28 -11.83
N ASN A 376 2.65 20.91 -11.75
CA ASN A 376 2.18 19.54 -11.86
C ASN A 376 1.88 19.20 -13.34
N PHE A 377 2.65 18.28 -13.92
CA PHE A 377 2.35 17.74 -15.23
C PHE A 377 1.28 16.64 -15.13
N ALA A 378 0.02 17.04 -15.30
CA ALA A 378 -1.15 16.20 -14.98
C ALA A 378 -1.25 14.93 -15.84
N GLY A 379 -0.93 14.99 -17.14
CA GLY A 379 -0.94 13.82 -18.01
C GLY A 379 0.18 12.81 -17.70
N SER A 380 1.25 13.28 -17.04
CA SER A 380 2.30 12.43 -16.48
C SER A 380 2.96 11.51 -17.54
N ILE A 381 3.68 10.45 -17.13
CA ILE A 381 4.43 9.63 -18.09
C ILE A 381 3.53 8.88 -19.07
N ASN A 382 2.29 8.55 -18.70
CA ASN A 382 1.36 7.89 -19.61
C ASN A 382 1.05 8.78 -20.82
N GLU A 383 0.78 10.08 -20.61
CA GLU A 383 0.57 11.02 -21.73
C GLU A 383 1.85 11.21 -22.55
N TRP A 384 3.02 11.28 -21.89
CA TRP A 384 4.32 11.40 -22.55
C TRP A 384 4.59 10.24 -23.52
N VAL A 385 4.45 8.99 -23.05
CA VAL A 385 4.66 7.78 -23.85
C VAL A 385 3.61 7.65 -24.95
N ASN A 386 2.34 7.94 -24.65
CA ASN A 386 1.27 7.89 -25.65
C ASN A 386 1.46 8.91 -26.78
N ALA A 387 2.15 10.02 -26.52
CA ALA A 387 2.54 11.00 -27.52
C ALA A 387 3.76 10.57 -28.37
N GLY A 388 4.35 9.41 -28.10
CA GLY A 388 5.53 8.89 -28.80
C GLY A 388 6.84 9.55 -28.35
N GLU A 389 6.86 10.21 -27.20
CA GLU A 389 8.07 10.84 -26.67
C GLU A 389 9.01 9.79 -26.04
N PRO A 390 10.34 9.99 -26.12
CA PRO A 390 11.31 9.02 -25.64
C PRO A 390 11.36 8.93 -24.12
N VAL A 391 11.76 7.76 -23.61
CA VAL A 391 12.08 7.49 -22.20
C VAL A 391 13.51 6.95 -22.07
N GLU A 392 14.12 7.15 -20.91
CA GLU A 392 15.42 6.62 -20.51
C GLU A 392 15.25 5.51 -19.47
N SER A 393 16.21 4.60 -19.36
CA SER A 393 16.21 3.47 -18.40
C SER A 393 17.47 3.48 -17.56
#